data_AF-A0A0G2UKA4-F1
#
_entry.id   AF-A0A0G2UKA4-F1
#
_cell.length_a   1.000
_cell.length_b   1.000
_cell.length_c   1.000
_cell.angle_alpha   90.00
_cell.angle_beta   90.00
_cell.angle_gamma   90.00
#
_symmetry.space_group_name_H-M   'P 1'
#
loop_
_entity.id
_entity.type
_entity.pdbx_description
1 polymer ?
#
loop_
_entity_poly.entity_id
_entity_poly.type
_entity_poly.pdbx_seq_one_letter_code
_entity_poly.pdbx_strand_id
1 'polypeptide(L)'
;GGSHAGNKLAMQEFMILPVGATSFTESMKIGSEVYHNLKKVIKGRYGLDATAVGDEGGFAPNIQSNGEAIDLIEEAIKAAGYTNQVRLGMDVAASEFYTGASDARYNL
;
A
#
# COMPACT_ATOMS: atom_id res chain seq x y z
N GLY A 1 -6.94 -2.35 1.55
CA GLY A 1 -7.07 -3.74 2.01
C GLY A 1 -8.18 -3.79 3.03
N GLY A 2 -8.30 -4.91 3.74
CA GLY A 2 -9.29 -5.08 4.81
C GLY A 2 -10.72 -4.76 4.36
N SER A 3 -11.52 -4.20 5.25
CA SER A 3 -12.92 -3.82 5.01
C SER A 3 -13.11 -2.78 3.90
N HIS A 4 -12.04 -2.11 3.47
CA HIS A 4 -12.07 -1.05 2.45
C HIS A 4 -11.62 -1.53 1.05
N ALA A 5 -11.35 -2.83 0.85
CA ALA A 5 -11.02 -3.39 -0.46
C ALA A 5 -11.62 -4.78 -0.67
N GLY A 6 -12.03 -5.10 -1.90
CA GLY A 6 -12.57 -6.42 -2.25
C GLY A 6 -11.53 -7.55 -2.35
N ASN A 7 -10.30 -7.35 -1.86
CA ASN A 7 -9.21 -8.33 -1.94
C ASN A 7 -9.03 -9.08 -0.61
N LYS A 8 -8.25 -10.17 -0.62
CA LYS A 8 -8.03 -11.04 0.55
C LYS A 8 -7.04 -10.47 1.58
N LEU A 9 -6.69 -9.19 1.48
CA LEU A 9 -5.65 -8.61 2.31
C LEU A 9 -6.21 -8.29 3.69
N ALA A 10 -5.71 -8.94 4.75
CA ALA A 10 -6.14 -8.66 6.11
C ALA A 10 -5.77 -7.25 6.57
N MET A 11 -4.57 -6.76 6.17
CA MET A 11 -4.10 -5.42 6.52
C MET A 11 -4.82 -4.35 5.70
N GLN A 12 -5.23 -3.28 6.38
CA GLN A 12 -6.07 -2.25 5.77
C GLN A 12 -5.28 -1.33 4.85
N GLU A 13 -4.20 -0.74 5.33
CA GLU A 13 -3.46 0.30 4.59
C GLU A 13 -1.95 0.06 4.57
N PHE A 14 -1.37 0.28 3.38
CA PHE A 14 0.06 0.37 3.15
C PHE A 14 0.34 1.76 2.59
N MET A 15 1.05 2.58 3.35
CA MET A 15 1.28 3.98 3.07
C MET A 15 2.74 4.24 2.72
N ILE A 16 2.98 5.29 1.93
CA ILE A 16 4.31 5.84 1.69
C ILE A 16 4.50 7.11 2.53
N LEU A 17 5.66 7.24 3.13
CA LEU A 17 6.04 8.37 4.00
C LEU A 17 7.31 9.03 3.44
N PRO A 18 7.23 10.17 2.73
CA PRO A 18 8.37 10.91 2.18
C PRO A 18 9.22 11.63 3.25
N VAL A 19 9.76 10.89 4.22
CA VAL A 19 10.49 11.44 5.38
C VAL A 19 11.80 12.17 5.03
N GLY A 20 12.35 11.94 3.83
CA GLY A 20 13.55 12.61 3.35
C GLY A 20 13.29 13.97 2.68
N ALA A 21 12.02 14.37 2.49
CA ALA A 21 11.67 15.65 1.91
C ALA A 21 11.99 16.81 2.86
N THR A 22 12.44 17.94 2.29
CA THR A 22 12.79 19.18 2.99
C THR A 22 11.64 20.18 3.09
N SER A 23 10.54 19.91 2.38
CA SER A 23 9.34 20.74 2.40
C SER A 23 8.09 19.92 2.13
N PHE A 24 6.93 20.45 2.50
CA PHE A 24 5.65 19.81 2.18
C PHE A 24 5.45 19.69 0.66
N THR A 25 5.83 20.70 -0.12
CA THR A 25 5.74 20.68 -1.59
C THR A 25 6.57 19.54 -2.19
N GLU A 26 7.79 19.34 -1.69
CA GLU A 26 8.64 18.22 -2.11
C GLU A 26 8.04 16.87 -1.69
N SER A 27 7.54 16.76 -0.46
CA SER A 27 6.85 15.55 0.03
C SER A 27 5.67 15.17 -0.86
N MET A 28 4.83 16.14 -1.24
CA MET A 28 3.69 15.93 -2.13
C MET A 28 4.12 15.50 -3.53
N LYS A 29 5.18 16.10 -4.07
CA LYS A 29 5.75 15.70 -5.36
C LYS A 29 6.23 14.25 -5.33
N ILE A 30 7.04 13.88 -4.33
CA ILE A 30 7.53 12.51 -4.13
C ILE A 30 6.36 11.53 -4.03
N GLY A 31 5.36 11.84 -3.19
CA GLY A 31 4.17 11.00 -3.04
C GLY A 31 3.44 10.77 -4.35
N SER A 32 3.21 11.84 -5.12
CA SER A 32 2.54 11.76 -6.44
C SER A 32 3.34 10.95 -7.46
N GLU A 33 4.65 11.14 -7.52
CA GLU A 33 5.51 10.41 -8.47
C GLU A 33 5.60 8.92 -8.12
N VAL A 34 5.72 8.57 -6.84
CA VAL A 34 5.67 7.17 -6.38
C VAL A 34 4.30 6.55 -6.69
N TYR A 35 3.20 7.26 -6.43
CA TYR A 35 1.84 6.78 -6.73
C TYR A 35 1.64 6.47 -8.23
N HIS A 36 2.10 7.35 -9.12
CA HIS A 36 2.01 7.11 -10.56
C HIS A 36 2.92 5.96 -11.03
N ASN A 37 4.08 5.76 -10.41
CA ASN A 37 4.93 4.60 -10.69
C ASN A 37 4.30 3.30 -10.17
N LEU A 38 3.68 3.33 -8.98
CA LEU A 38 2.94 2.20 -8.43
C LEU A 38 1.80 1.78 -9.37
N LYS A 39 1.06 2.75 -9.94
CA LYS A 39 0.05 2.46 -10.97
C LYS A 39 0.62 1.69 -12.16
N LYS A 40 1.81 2.06 -12.64
CA LYS A 40 2.49 1.38 -13.77
C LYS A 40 2.92 -0.03 -13.39
N VAL A 41 3.52 -0.21 -12.20
CA VAL A 41 3.94 -1.51 -11.68
C VAL A 41 2.73 -2.45 -11.55
N ILE A 42 1.66 -1.98 -10.92
CA ILE A 42 0.40 -2.74 -10.77
C ILE A 42 -0.18 -3.09 -12.13
N LYS A 43 -0.28 -2.11 -13.05
CA LYS A 43 -0.78 -2.37 -14.41
C LYS A 43 0.04 -3.43 -15.15
N GLY A 44 1.37 -3.39 -15.00
CA GLY A 44 2.28 -4.33 -15.64
C GLY A 44 2.12 -5.77 -15.12
N ARG A 45 1.86 -5.93 -13.82
CA ARG A 45 1.75 -7.26 -13.18
C ARG A 45 0.34 -7.85 -13.21
N TYR A 46 -0.69 -7.03 -12.99
CA TYR A 46 -2.07 -7.48 -12.77
C TYR A 46 -3.06 -6.99 -13.84
N GLY A 47 -2.61 -6.19 -14.80
CA GLY A 47 -3.45 -5.63 -15.87
C GLY A 47 -4.10 -4.30 -15.51
N LEU A 48 -4.83 -3.73 -16.48
CA LEU A 48 -5.40 -2.39 -16.38
C LEU A 48 -6.45 -2.27 -15.26
N ASP A 49 -7.29 -3.27 -15.09
CA ASP A 49 -8.42 -3.24 -14.16
C ASP A 49 -7.96 -3.17 -12.70
N ALA A 50 -6.76 -3.68 -12.40
CA ALA A 50 -6.13 -3.60 -11.09
C ALA A 50 -5.69 -2.18 -10.68
N THR A 51 -5.82 -1.20 -11.59
CA THR A 51 -5.52 0.21 -11.30
C THR A 51 -6.73 1.05 -10.91
N ALA A 52 -7.89 0.41 -10.70
CA ALA A 52 -9.02 1.04 -10.04
C ALA A 52 -8.64 1.46 -8.60
N VAL A 53 -9.27 2.54 -8.13
CA VAL A 53 -9.00 3.12 -6.82
C VAL A 53 -10.12 2.80 -5.85
N GLY A 54 -9.77 2.61 -4.58
CA GLY A 54 -10.73 2.50 -3.47
C GLY A 54 -11.14 3.87 -2.93
N ASP A 55 -11.83 3.85 -1.80
CA ASP A 55 -12.46 5.04 -1.19
C ASP A 55 -11.46 6.17 -0.88
N GLU A 56 -10.22 5.81 -0.51
CA GLU A 56 -9.15 6.75 -0.17
C GLU A 56 -8.19 7.04 -1.33
N GLY A 57 -8.52 6.62 -2.55
CA GLY A 57 -7.69 6.85 -3.73
C GLY A 57 -6.50 5.89 -3.88
N GLY A 58 -6.26 4.99 -2.92
CA GLY A 58 -5.29 3.90 -3.03
C GLY A 58 -5.71 2.84 -4.05
N PHE A 59 -4.74 2.08 -4.58
CA PHE A 59 -5.03 0.94 -5.47
C PHE A 59 -5.40 -0.31 -4.68
N ALA A 60 -6.27 -1.14 -5.25
CA ALA A 60 -6.69 -2.42 -4.66
C ALA A 60 -6.42 -3.60 -5.61
N PRO A 61 -5.15 -3.88 -5.98
CA PRO A 61 -4.84 -5.06 -6.78
C PRO A 61 -5.20 -6.35 -6.04
N ASN A 62 -5.43 -7.43 -6.78
CA ASN A 62 -5.73 -8.76 -6.22
C ASN A 62 -4.45 -9.47 -5.73
N ILE A 63 -3.78 -8.86 -4.76
CA ILE A 63 -2.58 -9.40 -4.11
C ILE A 63 -2.95 -10.51 -3.12
N GLN A 64 -2.06 -11.49 -2.98
CA GLN A 64 -2.26 -12.73 -2.21
C GLN A 64 -1.58 -12.70 -0.84
N SER A 65 -0.72 -11.70 -0.56
CA SER A 65 -0.05 -11.57 0.73
C SER A 65 0.34 -10.12 1.06
N ASN A 66 0.55 -9.83 2.34
CA ASN A 66 1.07 -8.54 2.80
C ASN A 66 2.49 -8.26 2.28
N GLY A 67 3.32 -9.30 2.12
CA GLY A 67 4.67 -9.17 1.54
C GLY A 67 4.63 -8.70 0.09
N GLU A 68 3.67 -9.21 -0.69
CA GLU A 68 3.48 -8.78 -2.08
C GLU A 68 3.08 -7.30 -2.16
N ALA A 69 2.28 -6.79 -1.22
CA ALA A 69 1.98 -5.35 -1.13
C ALA A 69 3.25 -4.53 -0.91
N ILE A 70 4.11 -4.97 0.01
CA ILE A 70 5.38 -4.30 0.34
C ILE A 70 6.30 -4.29 -0.90
N ASP A 71 6.47 -5.43 -1.56
CA ASP A 71 7.33 -5.57 -2.74
C ASP A 71 6.90 -4.63 -3.88
N LEU A 72 5.59 -4.48 -4.11
CA LEU A 72 5.06 -3.57 -5.13
C LEU A 72 5.39 -2.11 -4.81
N ILE A 73 5.25 -1.71 -3.55
CA ILE A 73 5.50 -0.33 -3.13
C ILE A 73 7.01 -0.05 -3.16
N GLU A 74 7.85 -0.99 -2.71
CA GLU A 74 9.31 -0.86 -2.81
C GLU A 74 9.78 -0.75 -4.25
N GLU A 75 9.22 -1.55 -5.18
CA GLU A 75 9.50 -1.41 -6.60
C GLU A 75 9.09 -0.03 -7.12
N ALA A 76 7.91 0.47 -6.74
CA ALA A 76 7.42 1.78 -7.15
C ALA A 76 8.31 2.93 -6.63
N ILE A 77 8.74 2.86 -5.36
CA ILE A 77 9.67 3.83 -4.75
C ILE A 77 11.00 3.83 -5.50
N LYS A 78 11.53 2.64 -5.81
CA LYS A 78 12.77 2.49 -6.57
C LYS A 78 12.64 3.04 -7.99
N ALA A 79 11.54 2.72 -8.68
CA ALA A 79 11.26 3.20 -10.03
C ALA A 79 11.10 4.73 -10.08
N ALA A 80 10.59 5.35 -9.01
CA ALA A 80 10.51 6.80 -8.88
C ALA A 80 11.84 7.47 -8.47
N GLY A 81 12.87 6.70 -8.09
CA GLY A 81 14.19 7.24 -7.71
C GLY A 81 14.29 7.72 -6.26
N TYR A 82 13.39 7.29 -5.37
CA TYR A 82 13.26 7.82 -4.01
C TYR A 82 13.59 6.82 -2.89
N THR A 83 14.34 5.75 -3.16
CA THR A 83 14.65 4.65 -2.22
C THR A 83 15.09 5.13 -0.83
N ASN A 84 15.93 6.15 -0.74
CA ASN A 84 16.43 6.64 0.54
C ASN A 84 15.54 7.70 1.20
N GLN A 85 14.58 8.26 0.46
CA GLN A 85 13.73 9.39 0.88
C GLN A 85 12.35 8.97 1.37
N VAL A 86 11.90 7.75 1.02
CA VAL A 86 10.59 7.23 1.39
C VAL A 86 10.74 6.10 2.41
N ARG A 87 9.79 6.00 3.35
CA ARG A 87 9.59 4.86 4.24
C ARG A 87 8.16 4.35 4.08
N LEU A 88 7.92 3.13 4.56
CA LEU A 88 6.58 2.55 4.61
C LEU A 88 5.93 2.84 5.96
N GLY A 89 4.64 3.18 5.90
CA GLY A 89 3.73 3.20 7.05
C GLY A 89 2.65 2.14 6.86
N MET A 90 2.09 1.62 7.95
CA MET A 90 1.05 0.58 7.87
C MET A 90 -0.06 0.89 8.89
N ASP A 91 -1.31 0.81 8.44
CA ASP A 91 -2.45 0.59 9.33
C ASP A 91 -2.90 -0.86 9.19
N VAL A 92 -2.66 -1.61 10.25
CA VAL A 92 -2.99 -3.03 10.32
C VAL A 92 -4.49 -3.22 10.57
N ALA A 93 -5.16 -2.29 11.26
CA ALA A 93 -6.54 -2.44 11.73
C ALA A 93 -6.81 -3.83 12.39
N ALA A 94 -5.87 -4.30 13.23
CA ALA A 94 -5.81 -5.70 13.68
C ALA A 94 -7.07 -6.19 14.44
N SER A 95 -7.87 -5.27 14.96
CA SER A 95 -9.16 -5.58 15.59
C SER A 95 -10.14 -6.24 14.62
N GLU A 96 -10.08 -5.92 13.32
CA GLU A 96 -10.99 -6.44 12.28
C GLU A 96 -10.84 -7.94 12.03
N PHE A 97 -9.70 -8.53 12.42
CA PHE A 97 -9.41 -9.94 12.24
C PHE A 97 -8.96 -10.64 13.53
N TYR A 98 -9.26 -10.04 14.69
CA TYR A 98 -9.05 -10.66 15.99
C TYR A 98 -10.19 -11.66 16.30
N THR A 99 -9.86 -12.90 16.71
CA THR A 99 -10.83 -13.99 16.94
C THR A 99 -11.58 -13.91 18.27
N GLY A 100 -11.43 -12.80 19.00
CA GLY A 100 -12.10 -12.58 20.29
C GLY A 100 -11.44 -13.31 21.47
N ALA A 101 -11.91 -13.04 22.68
CA ALA A 101 -11.25 -13.48 23.92
C ALA A 101 -11.20 -15.00 24.12
N SER A 102 -12.07 -15.76 23.46
CA SER A 102 -12.14 -17.21 23.59
C SER A 102 -11.00 -17.97 22.90
N ASP A 103 -10.44 -17.41 21.83
CA ASP A 103 -9.32 -18.01 21.07
C ASP A 103 -8.07 -17.12 21.11
N ALA A 104 -8.23 -15.79 21.22
CA ALA A 104 -7.18 -14.80 21.40
C ALA A 104 -6.09 -14.84 20.31
N ARG A 105 -6.50 -15.04 19.05
CA ARG A 105 -5.62 -15.10 17.87
C ARG A 105 -6.04 -14.08 16.81
N TYR A 106 -5.21 -13.93 15.79
CA TYR A 106 -5.46 -13.08 14.62
C TYR A 106 -5.56 -13.95 13.37
N ASN A 107 -6.59 -13.74 12.55
CA ASN A 107 -6.78 -14.42 11.27
C ASN A 107 -6.10 -13.61 10.15
N LEU A 108 -4.82 -13.91 9.87
CA LEU A 108 -3.97 -13.20 8.92
C LEU A 108 -4.09 -13.72 7.49
#